data_AF-A0A917TD08-F1
#
_entry.id   AF-A0A917TD08-F1
#
_cell.length_a   1.000
_cell.length_b   1.000
_cell.length_c   1.000
_cell.angle_alpha   90.00
_cell.angle_beta   90.00
_cell.angle_gamma   90.00
#
_symmetry.space_group_name_H-M   'P 1'
#
loop_
_entity.id
_entity.type
_entity.pdbx_description
1 polymer ?
#
loop_
_entity_poly.entity_id
_entity_poly.type
_entity_poly.pdbx_seq_one_letter_code
_entity_poly.pdbx_strand_id
1 'polypeptide(L)'
;MRKLDGYEAELIKSIIHDVESVIELDGKKYHLTLIEKPESTVKEDVNADAELKQKLLQAKKDVLDGNFHSTEDVLEMIEQGEL
;
A
#
# COMPACT_ATOMS: atom_id res chain seq x y z
N MET A 1 -15.64 -0.94 14.04
CA MET A 1 -14.44 -0.13 14.36
C MET A 1 -14.34 1.02 13.38
N ARG A 2 -13.94 2.22 13.80
CA ARG A 2 -13.64 3.30 12.84
C ARG A 2 -12.33 2.95 12.13
N LYS A 3 -12.31 3.12 10.80
CA LYS A 3 -11.09 3.00 10.00
C LYS A 3 -10.37 4.35 10.00
N LEU A 4 -9.06 4.30 10.10
CA LEU A 4 -8.19 5.46 9.91
C LEU A 4 -7.55 5.29 8.53
N ASP A 5 -7.61 6.33 7.72
CA ASP A 5 -7.03 6.38 6.39
C ASP A 5 -6.24 7.70 6.25
N GLY A 6 -5.37 7.80 5.25
CA GLY A 6 -4.63 9.04 4.98
C GLY A 6 -3.58 9.40 6.04
N TYR A 7 -3.44 10.69 6.30
CA TYR A 7 -2.37 11.23 7.16
C TYR A 7 -2.43 10.69 8.59
N GLU A 8 -3.64 10.55 9.12
CA GLU A 8 -3.89 10.04 10.47
C GLU A 8 -3.41 8.59 10.63
N ALA A 9 -3.57 7.76 9.59
CA ALA A 9 -3.09 6.39 9.59
C ALA A 9 -1.55 6.33 9.56
N GLU A 10 -0.90 7.18 8.77
CA GLU A 10 0.56 7.25 8.69
C GLU A 10 1.18 7.73 10.01
N LEU A 11 0.59 8.74 10.64
CA LEU A 11 1.04 9.25 11.95
C LEU A 11 0.95 8.16 13.03
N ILE A 12 -0.13 7.37 13.06
CA ILE A 12 -0.26 6.26 14.00
C ILE A 12 0.75 5.15 13.70
N LYS A 13 1.02 4.85 12.42
CA LYS A 13 2.02 3.84 12.03
C LYS A 13 3.42 4.22 12.50
N SER A 14 3.83 5.49 12.38
CA SER A 14 5.16 5.92 12.82
C SER A 14 5.34 5.76 14.34
N ILE A 15 4.29 6.07 15.11
CA ILE A 15 4.29 5.90 16.58
C ILE A 15 4.47 4.43 16.97
N ILE A 16 3.78 3.51 16.28
CA ILE A 16 3.90 2.06 16.54
C ILE A 16 5.30 1.53 16.18
N HIS A 17 5.96 2.12 15.16
CA HIS A 17 7.27 1.68 14.71
C HIS A 17 8.41 2.08 15.66
N ASP A 18 8.29 3.23 16.32
CA ASP A 18 9.34 3.83 17.16
C ASP A 18 9.34 3.35 18.62
N VAL A 19 8.62 2.26 18.95
CA VAL A 19 8.56 1.64 20.29
C VAL A 19 7.85 2.52 21.34
N GLU A 20 7.40 3.72 20.99
CA GLU A 20 6.56 4.54 21.84
C GLU A 20 5.10 4.06 21.81
N SER A 21 4.82 3.06 22.66
CA SER A 21 3.46 2.53 22.83
C SER A 21 2.52 3.50 23.56
N VAL A 22 3.02 4.63 24.08
CA VAL A 22 2.23 5.55 24.92
C VAL A 22 2.12 6.90 24.26
N ILE A 23 0.90 7.33 23.95
CA ILE A 23 0.59 8.64 23.39
C ILE A 23 -0.17 9.50 24.41
N GLU A 24 0.12 10.80 24.45
CA GLU A 24 -0.62 11.76 25.25
C GLU A 24 -1.57 12.59 24.36
N LEU A 25 -2.86 12.58 24.71
CA LEU A 25 -3.91 13.36 24.04
C LEU A 25 -4.72 14.07 25.13
N ASP A 26 -4.83 15.40 25.05
CA ASP A 26 -5.53 16.24 26.03
C ASP A 26 -5.13 15.96 27.50
N GLY A 27 -3.83 15.75 27.74
CA GLY A 27 -3.28 15.44 29.07
C GLY A 27 -3.60 14.05 29.60
N LYS A 28 -4.20 13.17 28.77
CA LYS A 28 -4.47 11.77 29.09
C LYS A 28 -3.52 10.87 28.32
N LYS A 29 -2.97 9.86 28.99
CA LYS A 29 -2.06 8.88 28.40
C LYS A 29 -2.82 7.65 27.93
N TYR A 30 -2.57 7.23 26.70
CA TYR A 30 -3.16 6.07 26.05
C TYR A 30 -2.06 5.09 25.65
N HIS A 31 -2.30 3.80 25.83
CA HIS A 31 -1.39 2.76 25.37
C HIS A 31 -1.91 2.16 24.06
N LEU A 32 -1.11 2.21 23.01
CA LEU A 32 -1.34 1.53 21.74
C LEU A 32 -0.71 0.13 21.78
N THR A 33 -1.51 -0.88 21.46
CA THR A 33 -1.06 -2.25 21.32
C THR A 33 -1.63 -2.83 20.03
N LEU A 34 -0.80 -3.55 19.28
CA LEU A 34 -1.27 -4.36 18.16
C LEU A 34 -2.07 -5.55 18.70
N ILE A 35 -3.37 -5.60 18.37
CA ILE A 35 -4.28 -6.66 18.85
C ILE A 35 -4.09 -7.96 18.07
N GLU A 36 -3.80 -7.85 16.77
CA GLU A 36 -3.64 -8.97 15.86
C GLU A 36 -2.49 -8.68 14.90
N LYS A 37 -1.54 -9.62 14.81
CA LYS A 37 -0.51 -9.56 13.77
C LYS A 37 -1.12 -10.11 12.49
N PRO A 38 -1.00 -9.41 11.36
CA PRO A 38 -1.36 -10.02 10.09
C PRO A 38 -0.47 -11.25 9.86
N GLU A 39 -1.04 -12.30 9.27
CA GLU A 39 -0.33 -13.56 8.99
C GLU A 39 0.91 -13.33 8.10
N SER A 40 0.82 -12.34 7.22
CA SER A 40 1.89 -11.91 6.33
C SER A 40 1.82 -10.41 6.07
N THR A 41 2.93 -9.88 5.59
CA THR A 41 3.02 -8.55 5.01
C THR A 41 2.88 -8.62 3.49
N VAL A 42 2.43 -7.53 2.87
CA VAL A 42 2.40 -7.40 1.39
C VAL A 42 3.76 -7.76 0.76
N LYS A 43 4.86 -7.43 1.43
CA LYS A 43 6.21 -7.76 0.97
C LYS A 43 6.49 -9.27 1.03
N GLU A 44 6.00 -9.96 2.06
CA GLU A 44 6.14 -11.42 2.17
C GLU A 44 5.28 -12.12 1.13
N ASP A 45 4.04 -11.68 0.93
CA ASP A 45 3.14 -12.23 -0.11
C ASP A 45 3.74 -12.10 -1.50
N VAL A 46 4.27 -10.92 -1.84
CA VAL A 46 4.96 -10.66 -3.11
C VAL A 46 6.23 -11.50 -3.26
N ASN A 47 6.93 -11.84 -2.18
CA ASN A 47 8.13 -12.68 -2.27
C ASN A 47 7.81 -14.18 -2.34
N ALA A 48 6.69 -14.60 -1.77
CA ALA A 48 6.23 -15.99 -1.82
C ALA A 48 5.72 -16.38 -3.22
N ASP A 49 5.15 -15.43 -3.96
CA ASP A 49 4.66 -15.65 -5.33
C ASP A 49 5.63 -15.07 -6.38
N ALA A 50 6.35 -15.97 -7.05
CA ALA A 50 7.31 -15.61 -8.09
C ALA A 50 6.65 -14.97 -9.32
N GLU A 51 5.43 -15.38 -9.68
CA GLU A 51 4.71 -14.82 -10.83
C GLU A 51 4.25 -13.39 -10.53
N LEU A 52 3.66 -13.18 -9.36
CA LEU A 52 3.26 -11.86 -8.88
C LEU A 52 4.46 -10.91 -8.82
N LYS A 53 5.59 -11.38 -8.28
CA LYS A 53 6.83 -10.61 -8.23
C LYS A 53 7.32 -10.18 -9.61
N GLN A 54 7.32 -11.09 -10.59
CA GLN A 54 7.71 -10.78 -11.96
C GLN A 54 6.76 -9.78 -12.60
N LYS A 55 5.45 -9.94 -12.43
CA LYS A 55 4.44 -8.98 -12.93
C LYS A 55 4.64 -7.58 -12.37
N LEU A 56 4.90 -7.46 -11.06
CA LEU A 56 5.16 -6.16 -10.42
C LEU A 56 6.47 -5.52 -10.87
N LEU A 57 7.52 -6.32 -11.09
CA LEU A 57 8.79 -5.83 -11.65
C LEU A 57 8.62 -5.33 -13.09
N GLN A 58 7.87 -6.07 -13.90
CA GLN A 58 7.57 -5.68 -15.27
C GLN A 58 6.72 -4.39 -15.30
N ALA A 59 5.64 -4.32 -14.52
CA ALA A 59 4.81 -3.12 -14.43
C ALA A 59 5.61 -1.88 -13.98
N LYS A 60 6.55 -2.05 -13.04
CA LYS A 60 7.45 -0.96 -12.63
C LYS A 60 8.36 -0.50 -13.77
N LYS A 61 8.87 -1.45 -14.57
CA LYS A 61 9.68 -1.14 -15.75
C LYS A 61 8.83 -0.42 -16.81
N ASP A 62 7.63 -0.89 -17.06
CA ASP A 62 6.71 -0.29 -18.03
C ASP A 62 6.38 1.17 -17.66
N VAL A 63 6.14 1.46 -16.38
CA VAL A 63 5.96 2.85 -15.89
C VAL A 63 7.21 3.71 -16.12
N LEU A 64 8.41 3.18 -15.89
CA LEU A 64 9.67 3.90 -16.10
C LEU A 64 9.97 4.15 -17.59
N ASP A 65 9.63 3.18 -18.44
CA ASP A 65 9.84 3.24 -19.88
C ASP A 65 8.73 4.06 -20.58
N GLY A 66 7.71 4.52 -19.84
CA GLY A 66 6.58 5.29 -20.38
C GLY A 66 5.51 4.42 -21.06
N ASN A 67 5.59 3.10 -20.90
CA ASN A 67 4.64 2.12 -21.43
C ASN A 67 3.44 1.97 -20.47
N PHE A 68 2.69 3.04 -20.26
CA PHE A 68 1.43 3.00 -19.52
C PHE A 68 0.37 3.76 -20.30
N HIS A 69 -0.87 3.32 -20.16
CA HIS A 69 -2.01 3.92 -20.84
C HIS A 69 -2.99 4.45 -19.80
N SER A 70 -3.51 5.65 -20.04
CA SER A 70 -4.66 6.15 -19.31
C SER A 70 -5.91 5.34 -19.69
N THR A 71 -7.00 5.52 -18.93
CA THR A 71 -8.26 4.87 -19.26
C THR A 71 -8.80 5.34 -20.61
N GLU A 72 -8.62 6.62 -20.93
CA GLU A 72 -8.98 7.21 -22.21
C GLU A 72 -8.19 6.59 -23.37
N ASP A 73 -6.86 6.43 -23.22
CA ASP A 73 -6.02 5.83 -24.26
C ASP A 73 -6.45 4.38 -24.56
N VAL A 74 -6.75 3.60 -23.52
CA VAL A 74 -7.21 2.22 -23.69
C VAL A 74 -8.55 2.15 -24.40
N LEU A 75 -9.48 3.06 -24.08
CA LEU A 75 -10.78 3.13 -24.76
C LEU A 75 -10.61 3.43 -26.25
N GLU A 76 -9.74 4.38 -26.60
CA GLU A 76 -9.44 4.73 -27.99
C GLU A 76 -8.81 3.55 -28.74
N MET A 77 -7.84 2.85 -28.14
CA MET A 77 -7.21 1.66 -28.75
C MET A 77 -8.23 0.54 -29.00
N ILE A 78 -9.19 0.34 -28.08
CA ILE A 78 -10.28 -0.64 -28.26
C ILE A 78 -11.19 -0.23 -29.41
N GLU A 79 -11.59 1.04 -29.48
CA GLU A 79 -12.45 1.57 -30.56
C GLU A 79 -11.76 1.48 -31.93
N GLN A 80 -10.43 1.61 -31.97
CA GLN A 80 -9.62 1.50 -33.18
C GLN A 80 -9.24 0.04 -33.54
N GLY A 81 -9.50 -0.93 -32.65
CA GLY A 81 -9.17 -2.34 -32.85
C GLY A 81 -7.67 -2.64 -32.76
N GLU A 82 -6.93 -1.82 -32.02
CA GLU A 82 -5.47 -1.94 -31.83
C GLU A 82 -5.08 -2.79 -30.61
N LEU A 83 -6.05 -3.44 -29.96
CA LEU A 83 -5.91 -4.23 -28.74
C LEU A 83 -6.47 -5.65 -28.89
#